data_AF-A0A430HTG6-F1
#
_entry.id   AF-A0A430HTG6-F1
#
_cell.length_a   1.000
_cell.length_b   1.000
_cell.length_c   1.000
_cell.angle_alpha   90.00
_cell.angle_beta   90.00
_cell.angle_gamma   90.00
#
_symmetry.space_group_name_H-M   'P 1'
#
loop_
_entity.id
_entity.type
_entity.pdbx_description
1 polymer ?
#
loop_
_entity_poly.entity_id
_entity_poly.type
_entity_poly.pdbx_seq_one_letter_code
_entity_poly.pdbx_strand_id
1 'polypeptide(L)'
;MKRLTILAAALLLAGAGAAQAAIPVYGFIVKNSYPHDPDAFTQGLFYSDGVLYESTGLNGKSSVRKTDLKTGKVLMKTDIAADYFAEGITDVGNTIVGLTWTSRVGFVFDKATLKMKQTFSYPGEGWGLASNGSDVFMSDGTAVIRVLNPGTLAEVRRIQVTAEGKPIDRLNEMEWIDGELYANVWGSDVIARIDPASGKVVGWIDLAGLLDEKSRAGATVDVLNGIAYDSKKKRLFVTGKLWPRLFEIELVRRQAR
;
A
#
# COMPACT_ATOMS: atom_id res chain seq x y z
N MET A 1 -38.14 38.60 -58.78
CA MET A 1 -38.43 37.84 -57.54
C MET A 1 -37.73 36.48 -57.63
N LYS A 2 -36.52 36.35 -57.07
CA LYS A 2 -35.79 35.07 -56.98
C LYS A 2 -35.62 34.74 -55.49
N ARG A 3 -36.22 33.65 -55.05
CA ARG A 3 -36.14 33.13 -53.68
C ARG A 3 -34.75 32.52 -53.47
N LEU A 4 -34.03 32.97 -52.45
CA LEU A 4 -32.76 32.38 -52.02
C LEU A 4 -33.05 31.49 -50.82
N THR A 5 -33.03 30.18 -51.04
CA THR A 5 -33.16 29.17 -49.99
C THR A 5 -31.76 28.93 -49.42
N ILE A 6 -31.50 29.36 -48.18
CA ILE A 6 -30.25 29.05 -47.47
C ILE A 6 -30.47 27.72 -46.75
N LEU A 7 -29.73 26.70 -47.18
CA LEU A 7 -29.70 25.38 -46.55
C LEU A 7 -28.73 25.45 -45.36
N ALA A 8 -29.23 25.27 -44.13
CA ALA A 8 -28.40 25.15 -42.94
C ALA A 8 -27.84 23.72 -42.85
N ALA A 9 -26.52 23.57 -43.00
CA ALA A 9 -25.83 22.32 -42.74
C ALA A 9 -25.53 22.20 -41.23
N ALA A 10 -26.24 21.32 -40.54
CA ALA A 10 -25.91 20.94 -39.17
C ALA A 10 -24.70 19.98 -39.19
N LEU A 11 -23.55 20.42 -38.71
CA LEU A 11 -22.42 19.54 -38.42
C LEU A 11 -22.73 18.76 -37.13
N LEU A 12 -23.03 17.47 -37.29
CA LEU A 12 -22.97 16.49 -36.21
C LEU A 12 -21.50 16.17 -35.93
N LEU A 13 -20.91 16.81 -34.92
CA LEU A 13 -19.65 16.36 -34.32
C LEU A 13 -19.93 15.06 -33.56
N ALA A 14 -19.72 13.93 -34.24
CA ALA A 14 -19.60 12.64 -33.57
C ALA A 14 -18.36 12.67 -32.67
N GLY A 15 -18.58 12.74 -31.36
CA GLY A 15 -17.52 12.59 -30.37
C GLY A 15 -16.95 11.19 -30.46
N ALA A 16 -15.78 11.06 -31.09
CA ALA A 16 -14.97 9.86 -30.99
C ALA A 16 -14.48 9.75 -29.55
N GLY A 17 -15.16 8.92 -28.73
CA GLY A 17 -14.66 8.54 -27.42
C GLY A 17 -13.30 7.89 -27.60
N ALA A 18 -12.26 8.50 -27.04
CA ALA A 18 -10.93 7.91 -27.04
C ALA A 18 -11.01 6.54 -26.33
N ALA A 19 -10.72 5.47 -27.04
CA ALA A 19 -10.60 4.15 -26.44
C ALA A 19 -9.45 4.20 -25.42
N GLN A 20 -9.80 4.16 -24.13
CA GLN A 20 -8.82 4.08 -23.06
C GLN A 20 -8.13 2.72 -23.17
N ALA A 21 -6.81 2.71 -23.36
CA ALA A 21 -6.05 1.47 -23.36
C ALA A 21 -6.23 0.75 -22.01
N ALA A 22 -6.44 -0.57 -22.05
CA ALA A 22 -6.62 -1.39 -20.86
C ALA A 22 -5.41 -1.23 -19.91
N ILE A 23 -5.68 -1.25 -18.60
CA ILE A 23 -4.64 -1.14 -17.58
C ILE A 23 -3.73 -2.39 -17.68
N PRO A 24 -2.40 -2.22 -17.82
CA PRO A 24 -1.48 -3.35 -17.86
C PRO A 24 -1.54 -4.22 -16.61
N VAL A 25 -1.49 -5.54 -16.79
CA VAL A 25 -1.42 -6.52 -15.69
C VAL A 25 -0.02 -7.12 -15.64
N TYR A 26 0.52 -7.26 -14.43
CA TYR A 26 1.81 -7.86 -14.12
C TYR A 26 1.57 -9.12 -13.30
N GLY A 27 2.21 -10.21 -13.69
CA GLY A 27 2.45 -11.34 -12.80
C GLY A 27 3.76 -11.16 -12.06
N PHE A 28 4.26 -12.24 -11.48
CA PHE A 28 5.48 -12.23 -10.69
C PHE A 28 6.35 -13.45 -10.96
N ILE A 29 7.65 -13.31 -10.67
CA ILE A 29 8.60 -14.40 -10.47
C ILE A 29 9.12 -14.26 -9.03
N VAL A 30 9.03 -15.33 -8.24
CA VAL A 30 9.63 -15.37 -6.90
C VAL A 30 11.15 -15.49 -7.06
N LYS A 31 11.89 -14.50 -6.55
CA LYS A 31 13.36 -14.49 -6.55
C LYS A 31 13.92 -15.13 -5.30
N ASN A 32 13.30 -14.85 -4.15
CA ASN A 32 13.63 -15.43 -2.86
C ASN A 32 12.36 -15.58 -2.00
N SER A 33 12.44 -16.48 -1.02
CA SER A 33 11.46 -16.57 0.07
C SER A 33 12.18 -16.54 1.40
N TYR A 34 11.69 -15.75 2.34
CA TYR A 34 12.24 -15.59 3.68
C TYR A 34 11.24 -16.10 4.73
N PRO A 35 11.70 -16.53 5.91
CA PRO A 35 10.82 -16.80 7.04
C PRO A 35 10.08 -15.52 7.45
N HIS A 36 8.80 -15.65 7.76
CA HIS A 36 7.97 -14.59 8.34
C HIS A 36 7.25 -15.14 9.57
N ASP A 37 6.98 -14.29 10.55
CA ASP A 37 6.32 -14.68 11.79
C ASP A 37 4.85 -15.07 11.52
N PRO A 38 4.45 -16.35 11.69
CA PRO A 38 3.09 -16.77 11.43
C PRO A 38 2.08 -16.23 12.46
N ASP A 39 2.54 -15.61 13.55
CA ASP A 39 1.67 -14.92 14.53
C ASP A 39 1.52 -13.42 14.24
N ALA A 40 2.19 -12.90 13.20
CA ALA A 40 2.14 -11.49 12.82
C ALA A 40 0.93 -11.20 11.91
N PHE A 41 -0.06 -10.49 12.46
CA PHE A 41 -1.15 -9.93 11.67
C PHE A 41 -0.70 -8.64 10.99
N THR A 42 0.10 -8.76 9.92
CA THR A 42 0.77 -7.65 9.23
C THR A 42 -0.19 -6.57 8.74
N GLN A 43 0.04 -5.32 9.15
CA GLN A 43 -0.76 -4.16 8.76
C GLN A 43 0.04 -3.00 8.15
N GLY A 44 1.36 -2.99 8.35
CA GLY A 44 2.26 -2.07 7.66
C GLY A 44 3.63 -2.69 7.55
N LEU A 45 4.29 -2.52 6.41
CA LEU A 45 5.62 -3.05 6.17
C LEU A 45 6.43 -2.01 5.39
N PHE A 46 7.69 -1.83 5.73
CA PHE A 46 8.62 -1.11 4.85
C PHE A 46 10.05 -1.61 5.05
N TYR A 47 10.90 -1.39 4.06
CA TYR A 47 12.31 -1.77 4.12
C TYR A 47 13.20 -0.54 4.30
N SER A 48 14.11 -0.59 5.28
CA SER A 48 15.13 0.45 5.44
C SER A 48 16.42 -0.12 6.01
N ASP A 49 17.55 0.33 5.48
CA ASP A 49 18.88 0.08 6.05
C ASP A 49 19.19 -1.38 6.37
N GLY A 50 18.81 -2.29 5.49
CA GLY A 50 19.11 -3.71 5.65
C GLY A 50 18.01 -4.53 6.32
N VAL A 51 17.04 -3.88 6.96
CA VAL A 51 16.02 -4.54 7.81
C VAL A 51 14.61 -4.24 7.32
N LEU A 52 13.66 -5.03 7.80
CA LEU A 52 12.24 -4.74 7.70
C LEU A 52 11.76 -4.03 8.96
N TYR A 53 10.85 -3.09 8.78
CA TYR A 53 10.03 -2.55 9.84
C TYR A 53 8.59 -2.98 9.59
N GLU A 54 7.93 -3.46 10.63
CA GLU A 54 6.60 -4.04 10.52
C GLU A 54 5.68 -3.56 11.64
N SER A 55 4.44 -3.25 11.29
CA SER A 55 3.35 -3.06 12.22
C SER A 55 2.44 -4.28 12.19
N THR A 56 2.14 -4.84 13.36
CA THR A 56 1.20 -5.95 13.52
C THR A 56 -0.06 -5.47 14.23
N GLY A 57 -1.22 -5.92 13.78
CA GLY A 57 -2.52 -5.61 14.36
C GLY A 57 -2.95 -6.54 15.49
N LEU A 58 -4.27 -6.53 15.76
CA LEU A 58 -5.02 -7.21 16.83
C LEU A 58 -4.85 -6.53 18.20
N ASN A 59 -5.97 -6.17 18.84
CA ASN A 59 -5.98 -5.56 20.17
C ASN A 59 -5.29 -6.49 21.19
N GLY A 60 -4.41 -5.91 22.00
CA GLY A 60 -3.58 -6.65 22.96
C GLY A 60 -2.40 -7.42 22.36
N LYS A 61 -2.25 -7.45 21.03
CA LYS A 61 -1.10 -8.06 20.33
C LYS A 61 -0.38 -7.08 19.39
N SER A 62 -0.93 -5.88 19.22
CA SER A 62 -0.43 -4.90 18.30
C SER A 62 0.97 -4.43 18.67
N SER A 63 1.85 -4.24 17.68
CA SER A 63 3.24 -3.86 17.92
C SER A 63 3.90 -3.25 16.69
N VAL A 64 4.93 -2.43 16.90
CA VAL A 64 5.88 -2.02 15.86
C VAL A 64 7.19 -2.76 16.10
N ARG A 65 7.74 -3.35 15.03
CA ARG A 65 8.88 -4.27 15.08
C ARG A 65 9.94 -3.89 14.06
N LYS A 66 11.19 -4.19 14.40
CA LYS A 66 12.32 -4.22 13.49
C LYS A 66 12.75 -5.67 13.33
N THR A 67 12.80 -6.17 12.11
CA THR A 67 12.98 -7.59 11.81
C THR A 67 14.14 -7.79 10.84
N ASP A 68 14.97 -8.80 11.11
CA ASP A 68 16.01 -9.23 10.17
C ASP A 68 15.38 -9.92 8.96
N LEU A 69 15.65 -9.41 7.76
CA LEU A 69 15.05 -9.91 6.51
C LEU A 69 15.34 -11.40 6.28
N LYS A 70 16.58 -11.85 6.55
CA LYS A 70 17.00 -13.20 6.15
C LYS A 70 16.44 -14.27 7.07
N THR A 71 16.34 -13.97 8.36
CA THR A 71 15.98 -14.93 9.40
C THR A 71 14.53 -14.79 9.87
N GLY A 72 13.88 -13.66 9.61
CA GLY A 72 12.56 -13.32 10.17
C GLY A 72 12.61 -13.02 11.67
N LYS A 73 13.81 -12.94 12.27
CA LYS A 73 13.96 -12.69 13.71
C LYS A 73 13.65 -11.24 14.05
N VAL A 74 12.76 -11.05 15.02
CA VAL A 74 12.51 -9.73 15.63
C VAL A 74 13.77 -9.27 16.38
N LEU A 75 14.35 -8.16 15.92
CA LEU A 75 15.53 -7.52 16.49
C LEU A 75 15.17 -6.52 17.59
N MET A 76 14.03 -5.85 17.43
CA MET A 76 13.51 -4.86 18.36
C MET A 76 11.99 -4.79 18.21
N LYS A 77 11.29 -4.53 19.31
CA LYS A 77 9.84 -4.47 19.33
C LYS A 77 9.37 -3.44 20.35
N THR A 78 8.28 -2.75 20.01
CA THR A 78 7.51 -1.94 20.95
C THR A 78 6.06 -2.37 20.86
N ASP A 79 5.53 -2.87 21.97
CA ASP A 79 4.11 -3.20 22.08
C ASP A 79 3.26 -1.94 22.11
N ILE A 80 2.13 -1.99 21.42
CA ILE A 80 1.12 -0.94 21.44
C ILE A 80 0.11 -1.28 22.54
N ALA A 81 -0.38 -0.27 23.25
CA ALA A 81 -1.36 -0.45 24.31
C ALA A 81 -2.59 -1.23 23.81
N ALA A 82 -3.15 -2.09 24.66
CA ALA A 82 -4.14 -3.09 24.26
C ALA A 82 -5.43 -2.51 23.67
N ASP A 83 -5.74 -1.25 23.98
CA ASP A 83 -6.92 -0.53 23.47
C ASP A 83 -6.79 -0.17 21.98
N TYR A 84 -5.60 -0.28 21.40
CA TYR A 84 -5.34 0.08 20.02
C TYR A 84 -5.07 -1.14 19.14
N PHE A 85 -5.70 -1.10 17.98
CA PHE A 85 -5.37 -1.93 16.84
C PHE A 85 -4.38 -1.16 15.97
N ALA A 86 -3.11 -1.55 15.93
CA ALA A 86 -2.11 -0.88 15.09
C ALA A 86 -2.29 -1.25 13.62
N GLU A 87 -2.08 -0.25 12.76
CA GLU A 87 -2.26 -0.35 11.31
C GLU A 87 -0.96 0.08 10.58
N GLY A 88 -1.04 0.62 9.38
CA GLY A 88 0.08 0.99 8.52
C GLY A 88 1.13 1.87 9.20
N ILE A 89 2.39 1.64 8.81
CA ILE A 89 3.55 2.42 9.24
C ILE A 89 4.39 2.82 8.02
N THR A 90 5.07 3.96 8.11
CA THR A 90 6.09 4.37 7.12
C THR A 90 7.17 5.20 7.80
N ASP A 91 8.34 5.32 7.18
CA ASP A 91 9.38 6.19 7.69
C ASP A 91 9.26 7.64 7.18
N VAL A 92 9.60 8.55 8.08
CA VAL A 92 9.68 9.99 7.82
C VAL A 92 10.99 10.47 8.41
N GLY A 93 12.04 10.51 7.59
CA GLY A 93 13.40 10.77 8.04
C GLY A 93 13.85 9.76 9.11
N ASN A 94 14.09 10.25 10.33
CA ASN A 94 14.55 9.44 11.46
C ASN A 94 13.42 8.93 12.37
N THR A 95 12.17 9.12 11.98
CA THR A 95 11.00 8.62 12.72
C THR A 95 10.20 7.61 11.91
N ILE A 96 9.39 6.83 12.61
CA ILE A 96 8.35 5.99 12.03
C ILE A 96 7.01 6.58 12.42
N VAL A 97 6.14 6.84 11.45
CA VAL A 97 4.76 7.23 11.69
C VAL A 97 3.90 5.98 11.59
N GLY A 98 2.95 5.80 12.50
CA GLY A 98 2.04 4.66 12.52
C GLY A 98 0.60 5.08 12.77
N LEU A 99 -0.32 4.31 12.21
CA LEU A 99 -1.76 4.49 12.37
C LEU A 99 -2.34 3.46 13.33
N THR A 100 -3.58 3.72 13.71
CA THR A 100 -4.51 2.76 14.29
C THR A 100 -5.77 2.65 13.44
N TRP A 101 -6.51 1.56 13.59
CA TRP A 101 -7.68 1.31 12.76
C TRP A 101 -8.80 2.33 12.99
N THR A 102 -9.48 2.29 14.14
CA THR A 102 -10.68 3.12 14.37
C THR A 102 -10.53 4.14 15.49
N SER A 103 -9.43 4.09 16.25
CA SER A 103 -9.27 4.94 17.45
C SER A 103 -8.89 6.39 17.13
N ARG A 104 -8.62 6.71 15.85
CA ARG A 104 -8.29 8.08 15.38
C ARG A 104 -7.01 8.64 16.01
N VAL A 105 -6.13 7.75 16.46
CA VAL A 105 -4.84 8.07 17.08
C VAL A 105 -3.73 7.50 16.21
N GLY A 106 -2.72 8.32 15.91
CA GLY A 106 -1.48 7.87 15.30
C GLY A 106 -0.32 8.02 16.28
N PHE A 107 0.77 7.34 15.97
CA PHE A 107 1.99 7.30 16.78
C PHE A 107 3.18 7.75 15.96
N VAL A 108 4.15 8.37 16.62
CA VAL A 108 5.47 8.62 16.04
C VAL A 108 6.51 7.98 16.92
N PHE A 109 7.33 7.11 16.35
CA PHE A 109 8.43 6.42 17.02
C PHE A 109 9.78 6.93 16.53
N ASP A 110 10.78 6.89 17.39
CA ASP A 110 12.17 6.99 16.98
C ASP A 110 12.56 5.74 16.18
N LYS A 111 13.04 5.89 14.94
CA LYS A 111 13.31 4.75 14.03
C LYS A 111 14.47 3.86 14.49
N ALA A 112 15.43 4.43 15.23
CA ALA A 112 16.60 3.70 15.72
C ALA A 112 16.28 2.87 16.96
N THR A 113 15.41 3.38 17.85
CA THR A 113 15.14 2.80 19.17
C THR A 113 13.72 2.24 19.33
N LEU A 114 12.84 2.47 18.37
CA LEU A 114 11.39 2.20 18.41
C LEU A 114 10.66 2.83 19.61
N LYS A 115 11.29 3.77 20.33
CA LYS A 115 10.63 4.47 21.43
C LYS A 115 9.57 5.42 20.89
N MET A 116 8.35 5.31 21.40
CA MET A 116 7.27 6.24 21.09
C MET A 116 7.66 7.65 21.57
N LYS A 117 7.59 8.63 20.66
CA LYS A 117 7.94 10.03 20.92
C LYS A 117 6.71 10.89 21.15
N GLN A 118 5.66 10.66 20.36
CA GLN A 118 4.42 11.44 20.43
C GLN A 118 3.24 10.66 19.82
N THR A 119 2.04 11.14 20.12
CA THR A 119 0.80 10.77 19.45
C THR A 119 0.28 11.95 18.63
N PHE A 120 -0.56 11.66 17.64
CA PHE A 120 -1.32 12.66 16.89
C PHE A 120 -2.74 12.14 16.62
N SER A 121 -3.64 13.02 16.20
CA SER A 121 -5.03 12.65 15.91
C SER A 121 -5.36 12.89 14.45
N TYR A 122 -6.25 12.07 13.90
CA TYR A 122 -6.78 12.22 12.54
C TYR A 122 -8.25 11.79 12.47
N PRO A 123 -9.07 12.35 11.56
CA PRO A 123 -10.44 11.90 11.38
C PRO A 123 -10.51 10.56 10.63
N GLY A 124 -11.61 9.82 10.79
CA GLY A 124 -11.86 8.57 10.05
C GLY A 124 -11.01 7.38 10.54
N GLU A 125 -10.91 6.36 9.70
CA GLU A 125 -10.06 5.19 9.95
C GLU A 125 -8.63 5.43 9.45
N GLY A 126 -7.69 4.56 9.80
CA GLY A 126 -6.36 4.52 9.20
C GLY A 126 -5.97 3.09 8.84
N TRP A 127 -5.51 2.86 7.60
CA TRP A 127 -5.21 1.53 7.08
C TRP A 127 -3.72 1.44 6.67
N GLY A 128 -3.33 1.96 5.51
CA GLY A 128 -1.94 1.95 5.04
C GLY A 128 -1.25 3.32 5.16
N LEU A 129 0.08 3.29 5.28
CA LEU A 129 0.94 4.47 5.15
C LEU A 129 2.08 4.20 4.16
N ALA A 130 2.40 5.20 3.33
CA ALA A 130 3.61 5.24 2.52
C ALA A 130 4.22 6.64 2.56
N SER A 131 5.50 6.77 2.22
CA SER A 131 6.21 8.05 2.22
C SER A 131 7.15 8.13 1.02
N ASN A 132 7.20 9.30 0.39
CA ASN A 132 8.21 9.61 -0.62
C ASN A 132 9.31 10.55 -0.07
N GLY A 133 9.30 10.80 1.24
CA GLY A 133 10.18 11.74 1.93
C GLY A 133 9.70 13.20 1.95
N SER A 134 8.86 13.63 1.01
CA SER A 134 8.25 14.97 1.01
C SER A 134 6.79 14.98 1.49
N ASP A 135 6.08 13.87 1.29
CA ASP A 135 4.68 13.67 1.60
C ASP A 135 4.50 12.31 2.28
N VAL A 136 3.50 12.22 3.16
CA VAL A 136 3.01 10.96 3.72
C VAL A 136 1.64 10.66 3.13
N PHE A 137 1.46 9.46 2.60
CA PHE A 137 0.22 9.00 1.98
C PHE A 137 -0.50 8.06 2.93
N MET A 138 -1.78 8.28 3.14
CA MET A 138 -2.62 7.51 4.07
C MET A 138 -3.86 6.97 3.36
N SER A 139 -4.06 5.66 3.42
CA SER A 139 -5.31 5.00 3.01
C SER A 139 -6.17 4.70 4.23
N ASP A 140 -7.45 4.46 4.00
CA ASP A 140 -8.44 4.20 5.05
C ASP A 140 -9.52 3.20 4.60
N GLY A 141 -9.19 2.33 3.64
CA GLY A 141 -10.13 1.38 3.05
C GLY A 141 -11.12 2.01 2.07
N THR A 142 -11.13 3.34 1.90
CA THR A 142 -11.91 4.00 0.84
C THR A 142 -11.10 4.11 -0.45
N ALA A 143 -11.71 4.72 -1.47
CA ALA A 143 -11.04 5.06 -2.72
C ALA A 143 -10.24 6.37 -2.65
N VAL A 144 -10.06 6.95 -1.46
CA VAL A 144 -9.38 8.24 -1.28
C VAL A 144 -8.09 8.03 -0.51
N ILE A 145 -6.98 8.48 -1.08
CA ILE A 145 -5.70 8.59 -0.38
C ILE A 145 -5.57 10.01 0.14
N ARG A 146 -5.35 10.14 1.45
CA ARG A 146 -5.02 11.41 2.11
C ARG A 146 -3.52 11.65 1.99
N VAL A 147 -3.15 12.88 1.68
CA VAL A 147 -1.74 13.32 1.65
C VAL A 147 -1.52 14.22 2.85
N LEU A 148 -0.56 13.87 3.69
CA LEU A 148 -0.25 14.53 4.93
C LEU A 148 1.11 15.23 4.84
N ASN A 149 1.23 16.39 5.47
CA ASN A 149 2.52 17.05 5.65
C ASN A 149 3.39 16.21 6.61
N PRO A 150 4.65 15.86 6.28
CA PRO A 150 5.46 14.97 7.10
C PRO A 150 5.88 15.57 8.46
N GLY A 151 5.90 16.91 8.58
CA GLY A 151 6.29 17.59 9.82
C GLY A 151 5.14 17.78 10.80
N THR A 152 3.93 18.06 10.29
CA THR A 152 2.75 18.32 11.13
C THR A 152 1.75 17.15 11.16
N LEU A 153 1.85 16.22 10.22
CA LEU A 153 0.91 15.13 9.96
C LEU A 153 -0.52 15.60 9.67
N ALA A 154 -0.69 16.89 9.36
CA ALA A 154 -1.96 17.45 8.93
C ALA A 154 -2.22 17.11 7.46
N GLU A 155 -3.49 16.80 7.14
CA GLU A 155 -3.93 16.57 5.77
C GLU A 155 -3.78 17.85 4.95
N VAL A 156 -3.11 17.76 3.79
CA VAL A 156 -2.90 18.88 2.87
C VAL A 156 -3.68 18.74 1.57
N ARG A 157 -3.98 17.51 1.14
CA ARG A 157 -4.84 17.24 -0.02
C ARG A 157 -5.32 15.78 -0.02
N ARG A 158 -6.20 15.47 -0.97
CA ARG A 158 -6.73 14.13 -1.24
C ARG A 158 -6.47 13.73 -2.69
N ILE A 159 -6.33 12.43 -2.91
CA ILE A 159 -6.23 11.80 -4.23
C ILE A 159 -7.38 10.82 -4.35
N GLN A 160 -8.29 11.04 -5.30
CA GLN A 160 -9.32 10.07 -5.64
C GLN A 160 -8.72 9.00 -6.54
N VAL A 161 -8.63 7.77 -6.04
CA VAL A 161 -8.09 6.66 -6.80
C VAL A 161 -9.16 6.09 -7.73
N THR A 162 -8.79 5.87 -8.99
CA THR A 162 -9.69 5.28 -10.00
C THR A 162 -8.98 4.29 -10.91
N ALA A 163 -9.67 3.21 -11.26
CA ALA A 163 -9.31 2.30 -12.34
C ALA A 163 -10.34 2.43 -13.46
N GLU A 164 -9.90 2.75 -14.67
CA GLU A 164 -10.78 2.94 -15.84
C GLU A 164 -11.95 3.92 -15.56
N GLY A 165 -11.66 4.98 -14.80
CA GLY A 165 -12.63 6.01 -14.42
C GLY A 165 -13.57 5.63 -13.26
N LYS A 166 -13.46 4.43 -12.71
CA LYS A 166 -14.26 3.98 -11.55
C LYS A 166 -13.44 4.03 -10.27
N PRO A 167 -13.99 4.56 -9.16
CA PRO A 167 -13.34 4.47 -7.85
C PRO A 167 -13.05 3.01 -7.47
N ILE A 168 -11.88 2.76 -6.87
CA ILE A 168 -11.55 1.46 -6.27
C ILE A 168 -11.44 1.60 -4.76
N ASP A 169 -12.25 0.86 -4.02
CA ASP A 169 -12.23 0.85 -2.57
C ASP A 169 -11.22 -0.17 -2.02
N ARG A 170 -11.19 -0.31 -0.70
CA ARG A 170 -10.39 -1.30 0.04
C ARG A 170 -8.88 -1.14 -0.15
N LEU A 171 -8.41 0.07 -0.45
CA LEU A 171 -7.00 0.41 -0.43
C LEU A 171 -6.47 0.23 0.99
N ASN A 172 -5.53 -0.70 1.15
CA ASN A 172 -5.00 -1.09 2.44
C ASN A 172 -3.53 -0.66 2.54
N GLU A 173 -2.62 -1.57 2.87
CA GLU A 173 -1.20 -1.29 2.99
C GLU A 173 -0.62 -0.69 1.70
N MET A 174 0.33 0.24 1.85
CA MET A 174 0.91 0.98 0.72
C MET A 174 2.43 1.09 0.83
N GLU A 175 3.10 1.20 -0.33
CA GLU A 175 4.53 1.46 -0.43
C GLU A 175 4.82 2.43 -1.59
N TRP A 176 5.83 3.29 -1.44
CA TRP A 176 6.27 4.20 -2.50
C TRP A 176 7.39 3.58 -3.34
N ILE A 177 7.14 3.38 -4.62
CA ILE A 177 8.05 2.66 -5.52
C ILE A 177 8.25 3.46 -6.79
N ASP A 178 9.43 4.06 -6.95
CA ASP A 178 9.90 4.69 -8.18
C ASP A 178 8.90 5.69 -8.81
N GLY A 179 8.23 6.48 -7.96
CA GLY A 179 7.28 7.52 -8.38
C GLY A 179 5.80 7.12 -8.34
N GLU A 180 5.51 5.86 -8.03
CA GLU A 180 4.16 5.32 -7.93
C GLU A 180 3.83 4.90 -6.49
N LEU A 181 2.53 4.95 -6.14
CA LEU A 181 2.01 4.32 -4.94
C LEU A 181 1.57 2.91 -5.28
N TYR A 182 2.12 1.93 -4.57
CA TYR A 182 1.65 0.56 -4.63
C TYR A 182 0.70 0.38 -3.45
N ALA A 183 -0.48 -0.20 -3.68
CA ALA A 183 -1.47 -0.40 -2.63
C ALA A 183 -2.08 -1.81 -2.71
N ASN A 184 -2.05 -2.55 -1.61
CA ASN A 184 -2.86 -3.76 -1.48
C ASN A 184 -4.34 -3.41 -1.59
N VAL A 185 -5.12 -4.27 -2.25
CA VAL A 185 -6.59 -4.19 -2.25
C VAL A 185 -7.13 -5.29 -1.33
N TRP A 186 -7.68 -4.90 -0.19
CA TRP A 186 -8.06 -5.84 0.86
C TRP A 186 -9.14 -6.84 0.42
N GLY A 187 -8.93 -8.11 0.75
CA GLY A 187 -9.79 -9.22 0.33
C GLY A 187 -9.54 -9.70 -1.10
N SER A 188 -8.40 -9.33 -1.70
CA SER A 188 -7.98 -9.79 -3.02
C SER A 188 -6.48 -10.09 -3.05
N ASP A 189 -6.02 -10.79 -4.09
CA ASP A 189 -4.61 -11.08 -4.33
C ASP A 189 -3.96 -10.06 -5.28
N VAL A 190 -4.44 -8.81 -5.33
CA VAL A 190 -3.91 -7.78 -6.23
C VAL A 190 -3.31 -6.59 -5.49
N ILE A 191 -2.30 -5.99 -6.13
CA ILE A 191 -1.74 -4.68 -5.77
C ILE A 191 -2.03 -3.70 -6.91
N ALA A 192 -2.61 -2.55 -6.58
CA ALA A 192 -2.79 -1.43 -7.50
C ALA A 192 -1.50 -0.62 -7.58
N ARG A 193 -1.04 -0.31 -8.80
CA ARG A 193 -0.01 0.71 -9.05
C ARG A 193 -0.71 2.01 -9.41
N ILE A 194 -0.54 3.04 -8.59
CA ILE A 194 -1.31 4.28 -8.65
C ILE A 194 -0.36 5.42 -8.99
N ASP A 195 -0.70 6.20 -10.02
CA ASP A 195 -0.05 7.48 -10.26
C ASP A 195 -0.54 8.50 -9.21
N PRO A 196 0.32 8.99 -8.31
CA PRO A 196 -0.06 9.89 -7.22
C PRO A 196 -0.43 11.30 -7.69
N ALA A 197 -0.09 11.68 -8.93
CA ALA A 197 -0.46 12.97 -9.49
C ALA A 197 -1.92 12.99 -9.96
N SER A 198 -2.37 11.91 -10.61
CA SER A 198 -3.72 11.82 -11.18
C SER A 198 -4.70 10.95 -10.37
N GLY A 199 -4.21 10.08 -9.49
CA GLY A 199 -4.99 9.04 -8.82
C GLY A 199 -5.37 7.86 -9.72
N LYS A 200 -4.90 7.82 -10.97
CA LYS A 200 -5.23 6.72 -11.88
C LYS A 200 -4.40 5.49 -11.55
N VAL A 201 -5.04 4.32 -11.55
CA VAL A 201 -4.34 3.05 -11.58
C VAL A 201 -3.67 2.89 -12.94
N VAL A 202 -2.35 2.78 -12.93
CA VAL A 202 -1.48 2.62 -14.12
C VAL A 202 -1.02 1.19 -14.33
N GLY A 203 -1.27 0.30 -13.37
CA GLY A 203 -1.00 -1.12 -13.48
C GLY A 203 -1.64 -1.94 -12.37
N TRP A 204 -1.91 -3.19 -12.66
CA TRP A 204 -2.32 -4.20 -11.69
C TRP A 204 -1.22 -5.24 -11.51
N ILE A 205 -0.92 -5.62 -10.29
CA ILE A 205 -0.04 -6.75 -9.99
C ILE A 205 -0.92 -7.85 -9.44
N ASP A 206 -1.01 -8.95 -10.16
CA ASP A 206 -1.78 -10.13 -9.79
C ASP A 206 -0.85 -11.16 -9.12
N LEU A 207 -1.04 -11.33 -7.82
CA LEU A 207 -0.30 -12.24 -6.95
C LEU A 207 -1.10 -13.52 -6.62
N ALA A 208 -2.16 -13.81 -7.37
CA ALA A 208 -2.90 -15.06 -7.20
C ALA A 208 -1.95 -16.26 -7.29
N GLY A 209 -2.05 -17.14 -6.28
CA GLY A 209 -1.19 -18.33 -6.17
C GLY A 209 0.21 -18.08 -5.62
N LEU A 210 0.55 -16.85 -5.18
CA LEU A 210 1.85 -16.57 -4.55
C LEU A 210 2.09 -17.42 -3.30
N LEU A 211 1.10 -17.49 -2.40
CA LEU A 211 1.14 -18.36 -1.23
C LEU A 211 0.50 -19.71 -1.55
N ASP A 212 1.28 -20.59 -2.16
CA ASP A 212 0.89 -21.97 -2.47
C ASP A 212 0.79 -22.86 -1.21
N GLU A 213 0.19 -24.04 -1.34
CA GLU A 213 -0.01 -24.98 -0.22
C GLU A 213 1.31 -25.36 0.47
N LYS A 214 2.38 -25.52 -0.32
CA LYS A 214 3.71 -25.84 0.18
C LYS A 214 4.27 -24.71 1.05
N SER A 215 4.07 -23.47 0.62
CA SER A 215 4.53 -22.28 1.35
C SER A 215 3.72 -22.02 2.61
N ARG A 216 2.43 -22.36 2.62
CA ARG A 216 1.59 -22.33 3.84
C ARG A 216 2.11 -23.28 4.91
N ALA A 217 2.67 -24.43 4.51
CA ALA A 217 3.25 -25.42 5.42
C ALA A 217 2.32 -25.80 6.60
N GLY A 218 1.00 -25.85 6.36
CA GLY A 218 -0.02 -26.14 7.37
C GLY A 218 -0.37 -24.99 8.32
N ALA A 219 0.21 -23.80 8.15
CA ALA A 219 -0.14 -22.62 8.93
C ALA A 219 -1.55 -22.13 8.62
N THR A 220 -2.24 -21.64 9.65
CA THR A 220 -3.45 -20.81 9.49
C THR A 220 -3.01 -19.45 8.97
N VAL A 221 -3.46 -19.09 7.78
CA VAL A 221 -3.11 -17.84 7.11
C VAL A 221 -4.35 -17.01 6.86
N ASP A 222 -4.17 -15.70 6.78
CA ASP A 222 -5.19 -14.74 6.36
C ASP A 222 -4.75 -14.11 5.02
N VAL A 223 -5.21 -12.91 4.68
CA VAL A 223 -5.06 -12.32 3.34
C VAL A 223 -3.67 -11.72 3.08
N LEU A 224 -3.35 -11.55 1.79
CA LEU A 224 -2.25 -10.73 1.30
C LEU A 224 -2.34 -9.31 1.90
N ASN A 225 -1.26 -8.83 2.52
CA ASN A 225 -1.12 -7.47 3.04
C ASN A 225 0.34 -7.22 3.49
N GLY A 226 0.95 -6.13 3.02
CA GLY A 226 2.34 -5.77 3.34
C GLY A 226 3.21 -5.76 2.09
N ILE A 227 3.73 -4.58 1.75
CA ILE A 227 4.58 -4.31 0.59
C ILE A 227 5.79 -3.54 1.11
N ALA A 228 6.99 -3.99 0.77
CA ALA A 228 8.21 -3.28 1.13
C ALA A 228 9.17 -3.16 -0.05
N TYR A 229 9.88 -2.04 -0.14
CA TYR A 229 10.80 -1.80 -1.25
C TYR A 229 12.22 -1.41 -0.85
N ASP A 230 13.19 -2.18 -1.31
CA ASP A 230 14.61 -1.79 -1.27
C ASP A 230 14.96 -0.98 -2.52
N SER A 231 14.86 0.34 -2.41
CA SER A 231 15.17 1.26 -3.53
C SER A 231 16.62 1.19 -4.01
N LYS A 232 17.57 0.79 -3.14
CA LYS A 232 19.01 0.70 -3.47
C LYS A 232 19.30 -0.50 -4.36
N LYS A 233 18.64 -1.64 -4.10
CA LYS A 233 18.83 -2.89 -4.87
C LYS A 233 17.67 -3.25 -5.78
N LYS A 234 16.62 -2.43 -5.81
CA LYS A 234 15.41 -2.62 -6.62
C LYS A 234 14.73 -3.97 -6.32
N ARG A 235 14.54 -4.26 -5.02
CA ARG A 235 13.90 -5.49 -4.55
C ARG A 235 12.53 -5.18 -3.97
N LEU A 236 11.51 -5.86 -4.47
CA LEU A 236 10.13 -5.77 -4.00
C LEU A 236 9.81 -6.96 -3.11
N PHE A 237 9.36 -6.69 -1.90
CA PHE A 237 8.95 -7.69 -0.93
C PHE A 237 7.46 -7.63 -0.69
N VAL A 238 6.83 -8.80 -0.57
CA VAL A 238 5.41 -8.93 -0.25
C VAL A 238 5.18 -10.07 0.75
N THR A 239 4.21 -9.89 1.63
CA THR A 239 3.80 -10.87 2.64
C THR A 239 2.28 -10.82 2.85
N GLY A 240 1.79 -11.48 3.89
CA GLY A 240 0.40 -11.36 4.30
C GLY A 240 0.22 -11.59 5.79
N LYS A 241 -1.03 -11.39 6.21
CA LYS A 241 -1.46 -11.55 7.60
C LYS A 241 -1.33 -13.02 8.00
N LEU A 242 -0.52 -13.30 9.01
CA LEU A 242 -0.21 -14.64 9.51
C LEU A 242 0.52 -15.53 8.49
N TRP A 243 1.10 -14.94 7.43
CA TRP A 243 1.83 -15.73 6.44
C TRP A 243 3.16 -16.22 7.05
N PRO A 244 3.54 -17.50 6.88
CA PRO A 244 4.83 -17.99 7.36
C PRO A 244 6.01 -17.58 6.46
N ARG A 245 5.73 -16.86 5.37
CA ARG A 245 6.68 -16.49 4.32
C ARG A 245 6.51 -15.05 3.88
N LEU A 246 7.64 -14.40 3.67
CA LEU A 246 7.78 -13.16 2.93
C LEU A 246 8.53 -13.44 1.62
N PHE A 247 8.06 -12.89 0.51
CA PHE A 247 8.58 -13.17 -0.82
C PHE A 247 9.26 -11.95 -1.42
N GLU A 248 10.47 -12.13 -1.96
CA GLU A 248 11.05 -11.19 -2.91
C GLU A 248 10.54 -11.54 -4.31
N ILE A 249 9.90 -10.59 -4.98
CA ILE A 249 9.30 -10.81 -6.29
C ILE A 249 9.87 -9.86 -7.34
N GLU A 250 9.92 -10.34 -8.57
CA GLU A 250 10.18 -9.56 -9.78
C GLU A 250 8.90 -9.51 -10.61
N LEU A 251 8.50 -8.32 -11.06
CA LEU A 251 7.27 -8.14 -11.83
C LEU A 251 7.47 -8.49 -13.31
N VAL A 252 6.58 -9.30 -13.86
CA VAL A 252 6.59 -9.66 -15.28
C VAL A 252 5.31 -9.19 -15.93
N ARG A 253 5.41 -8.31 -16.93
CA ARG A 253 4.23 -7.84 -17.66
C ARG A 253 3.56 -9.01 -18.38
N ARG A 254 2.27 -9.23 -18.13
CA ARG A 254 1.49 -10.20 -18.91
C ARG A 254 1.27 -9.62 -20.31
N GLN A 255 1.48 -10.43 -21.33
CA GLN A 255 1.12 -10.04 -22.69
C GLN A 255 -0.41 -9.91 -22.76
N ALA A 256 -0.89 -8.84 -23.39
CA ALA A 256 -2.31 -8.74 -23.73
C ALA A 256 -2.64 -9.90 -24.67
N ARG A 257 -3.63 -10.71 -24.29
CA ARG A 257 -4.22 -11.69 -25.21
C ARG A 257 -5.12 -10.99 -26.21
#